data_AF-A0A2E8MAR0-F1
#
_entry.id   AF-A0A2E8MAR0-F1
#
_cell.length_a   1.000
_cell.length_b   1.000
_cell.length_c   1.000
_cell.angle_alpha   90.00
_cell.angle_beta   90.00
_cell.angle_gamma   90.00
#
_symmetry.space_group_name_H-M   'P 1'
#
loop_
_entity.id
_entity.type
_entity.pdbx_description
1 polymer ?
#
loop_
_entity_poly.entity_id
_entity_poly.type
_entity_poly.pdbx_seq_one_letter_code
_entity_poly.pdbx_strand_id
1 'polypeptide(L)'
;MKITSAKVIDLRVPTSDDMLGSDPFHKAPDYASAVLHLETDGGLRGVSVVFTVGAGTDWIGYGIEDLAGLVIGSTLEEFTEDPLKLYRRLIDHHQLRWLHDGVFRMACGAVLNAMWDLWAKSEGKPLWKLLVDLEPEFVVGCIDWRNLKDALTPEEALEILREANKEEREQEMSEIGPKAYCTAGWLGLSDQTILDTVRKLQETGFDSFKVKVGMNLNDDVARIKFMREAIGPDQSLMVDANQFWGVGEAKSHVENYRPFGLKWVEEPIARDDVLGYVELSETFKDASFDFACGEHAASPVIFKQLLKGGAIGYCQIDAVRVAGVNDVMAII
;
A
#
# COMPACT_ATOMS: atom_id res chain seq x y z
N MET A 1 -7.55 20.58 21.10
CA MET A 1 -8.75 20.10 20.40
C MET A 1 -9.03 18.68 20.86
N LYS A 2 -10.21 18.40 21.42
CA LYS A 2 -10.52 17.10 22.03
C LYS A 2 -11.36 16.22 21.12
N ILE A 3 -11.04 14.92 21.03
CA ILE A 3 -11.87 13.93 20.33
C ILE A 3 -13.13 13.65 21.18
N THR A 4 -14.31 13.82 20.60
CA THR A 4 -15.58 13.71 21.33
C THR A 4 -16.37 12.46 20.98
N SER A 5 -16.25 11.96 19.75
CA SER A 5 -16.91 10.75 19.31
C SER A 5 -16.23 10.14 18.09
N ALA A 6 -16.53 8.88 17.83
CA ALA A 6 -16.12 8.17 16.64
C ALA A 6 -17.35 7.60 15.94
N LYS A 7 -17.32 7.58 14.60
CA LYS A 7 -18.35 6.93 13.79
C LYS A 7 -17.69 6.19 12.64
N VAL A 8 -18.09 4.94 12.44
CA VAL A 8 -17.70 4.15 11.28
C VAL A 8 -18.84 4.10 10.28
N ILE A 9 -18.52 4.25 9.00
CA ILE A 9 -19.46 4.10 7.89
C ILE A 9 -18.95 2.93 7.03
N ASP A 10 -19.79 1.90 6.90
CA ASP A 10 -19.59 0.84 5.91
C ASP A 10 -20.09 1.34 4.55
N LEU A 11 -19.16 1.65 3.66
CA LEU A 11 -19.43 2.12 2.30
C LEU A 11 -19.07 1.03 1.31
N ARG A 12 -20.01 0.62 0.46
CA ARG A 12 -19.79 -0.39 -0.59
C ARG A 12 -20.24 0.15 -1.94
N VAL A 13 -19.41 -0.07 -2.95
CA VAL A 13 -19.67 0.30 -4.35
C VAL A 13 -19.81 -0.98 -5.16
N PRO A 14 -20.87 -1.16 -5.97
CA PRO A 14 -21.13 -2.39 -6.71
C PRO A 14 -20.22 -2.51 -7.95
N THR A 15 -18.91 -2.55 -7.75
CA THR A 15 -17.93 -2.68 -8.84
C THR A 15 -17.99 -4.05 -9.52
N SER A 16 -18.60 -5.04 -8.86
CA SER A 16 -18.82 -6.36 -9.44
C SER A 16 -19.80 -6.36 -10.62
N ASP A 17 -20.73 -5.41 -10.70
CA ASP A 17 -21.69 -5.28 -11.81
C ASP A 17 -20.95 -5.09 -13.17
N ASP A 18 -19.82 -4.39 -13.14
CA ASP A 18 -18.98 -4.09 -14.31
C ASP A 18 -17.63 -4.87 -14.30
N MET A 19 -17.47 -5.84 -13.39
CA MET A 19 -16.24 -6.64 -13.21
C MET A 19 -14.96 -5.80 -12.99
N LEU A 20 -15.09 -4.60 -12.44
CA LEU A 20 -13.96 -3.71 -12.16
C LEU A 20 -13.17 -4.22 -10.96
N GLY A 21 -11.84 -4.28 -11.09
CA GLY A 21 -10.96 -4.80 -10.04
C GLY A 21 -10.79 -6.32 -10.03
N SER A 22 -11.39 -7.06 -10.98
CA SER A 22 -11.32 -8.51 -11.00
C SER A 22 -9.88 -9.04 -11.19
N ASP A 23 -9.50 -10.01 -10.38
CA ASP A 23 -8.21 -10.70 -10.40
C ASP A 23 -8.36 -12.23 -10.20
N PRO A 24 -7.28 -13.04 -10.22
CA PRO A 24 -7.37 -14.50 -10.06
C PRO A 24 -8.10 -15.00 -8.80
N PHE A 25 -8.05 -14.26 -7.69
CA PHE A 25 -8.76 -14.59 -6.45
C PHE A 25 -10.05 -13.80 -6.28
N HIS A 26 -10.01 -12.48 -6.49
CA HIS A 26 -11.14 -11.58 -6.33
C HIS A 26 -11.90 -11.46 -7.66
N LYS A 27 -12.72 -12.47 -7.96
CA LYS A 27 -13.38 -12.58 -9.27
C LYS A 27 -14.46 -11.53 -9.50
N ALA A 28 -15.20 -11.15 -8.47
CA ALA A 28 -16.28 -10.17 -8.53
C ALA A 28 -16.26 -9.29 -7.26
N PRO A 29 -15.26 -8.41 -7.12
CA PRO A 29 -15.10 -7.59 -5.92
C PRO A 29 -16.09 -6.42 -5.91
N ASP A 30 -16.68 -6.14 -4.75
CA ASP A 30 -17.37 -4.88 -4.48
C ASP A 30 -16.43 -3.99 -3.67
N TYR A 31 -15.85 -2.98 -4.31
CA TYR A 31 -14.93 -2.07 -3.64
C TYR A 31 -15.66 -1.43 -2.46
N ALA A 32 -15.09 -1.64 -1.28
CA ALA A 32 -15.72 -1.25 -0.04
C ALA A 32 -14.70 -0.62 0.90
N SER A 33 -15.18 0.32 1.71
CA SER A 33 -14.37 1.04 2.67
C SER A 33 -15.09 1.12 4.00
N ALA A 34 -14.39 0.75 5.07
CA ALA A 34 -14.77 1.18 6.42
C ALA A 34 -14.20 2.60 6.63
N VAL A 35 -15.08 3.60 6.61
CA VAL A 35 -14.70 5.01 6.75
C VAL A 35 -14.84 5.42 8.21
N LEU A 36 -13.76 5.83 8.86
CA LEU A 36 -13.77 6.34 10.23
C LEU A 36 -13.84 7.87 10.21
N HIS A 37 -14.76 8.40 11.01
CA HIS A 37 -14.81 9.81 11.39
C HIS A 37 -14.52 9.95 12.89
N LEU A 38 -13.50 10.74 13.24
CA LEU A 38 -13.23 11.20 14.60
C LEU A 38 -13.68 12.65 14.73
N GLU A 39 -14.78 12.88 15.46
CA GLU A 39 -15.33 14.21 15.68
C GLU A 39 -14.60 14.90 16.83
N THR A 40 -14.48 16.23 16.75
CA THR A 40 -13.84 17.03 17.80
C THR A 40 -14.76 18.13 18.33
N ASP A 41 -14.42 18.68 19.49
CA ASP A 41 -15.06 19.88 20.03
C ASP A 41 -14.62 21.19 19.34
N GLY A 42 -13.58 21.12 18.49
CA GLY A 42 -13.02 22.25 17.74
C GLY A 42 -13.58 22.40 16.33
N GLY A 43 -14.56 21.59 15.92
CA GLY A 43 -15.21 21.66 14.61
C GLY A 43 -14.44 21.02 13.45
N LEU A 44 -13.20 20.58 13.66
CA LEU A 44 -12.48 19.72 12.71
C LEU A 44 -12.81 18.25 12.94
N ARG A 45 -12.58 17.44 11.91
CA ARG A 45 -12.81 16.00 11.93
C ARG A 45 -11.65 15.27 11.27
N GLY A 46 -11.12 14.28 11.99
CA GLY A 46 -10.19 13.29 11.46
C GLY A 46 -10.95 12.24 10.65
N VAL A 47 -10.44 11.92 9.47
CA VAL A 47 -11.06 11.00 8.52
C VAL A 47 -10.03 10.00 8.03
N SER A 48 -10.38 8.72 8.06
CA SER A 48 -9.60 7.67 7.42
C SER A 48 -10.51 6.67 6.73
N VAL A 49 -9.90 5.83 5.91
CA VAL A 49 -10.56 4.69 5.27
C VAL A 49 -9.74 3.43 5.53
N VAL A 50 -10.41 2.28 5.49
CA VAL A 50 -9.76 0.98 5.31
C VAL A 50 -10.44 0.27 4.15
N PHE A 51 -9.65 -0.03 3.13
CA PHE A 51 -10.13 -0.67 1.91
C PHE A 51 -10.33 -2.17 2.10
N THR A 52 -11.40 -2.67 1.50
CA THR A 52 -11.82 -4.07 1.45
C THR A 52 -12.57 -4.30 0.12
N VAL A 53 -12.95 -5.55 -0.15
CA VAL A 53 -13.60 -5.94 -1.42
C VAL A 53 -15.00 -6.56 -1.20
N GLY A 54 -15.73 -6.03 -0.21
CA GLY A 54 -17.16 -6.31 -0.01
C GLY A 54 -17.45 -7.04 1.30
N ALA A 55 -17.42 -8.37 1.30
CA ALA A 55 -17.66 -9.13 2.52
C ALA A 55 -16.54 -8.87 3.57
N GLY A 56 -16.92 -8.66 4.84
CA GLY A 56 -15.98 -8.40 5.93
C GLY A 56 -15.69 -6.91 6.20
N THR A 57 -16.20 -5.97 5.37
CA THR A 57 -16.13 -4.53 5.66
C THR A 57 -16.80 -4.18 6.99
N ASP A 58 -17.92 -4.82 7.28
CA ASP A 58 -18.64 -4.71 8.54
C ASP A 58 -17.80 -5.22 9.72
N TRP A 59 -17.10 -6.35 9.55
CA TRP A 59 -16.25 -6.95 10.60
C TRP A 59 -15.11 -6.02 11.01
N ILE A 60 -14.37 -5.49 10.03
CA ILE A 60 -13.32 -4.52 10.33
C ILE A 60 -13.91 -3.21 10.85
N GLY A 61 -15.09 -2.81 10.39
CA GLY A 61 -15.79 -1.63 10.89
C GLY A 61 -16.06 -1.70 12.40
N TYR A 62 -16.51 -2.85 12.92
CA TYR A 62 -16.66 -3.06 14.36
C TYR A 62 -15.34 -2.93 15.12
N GLY A 63 -14.26 -3.52 14.59
CA GLY A 63 -12.93 -3.42 15.20
C GLY A 63 -12.41 -1.99 15.25
N ILE A 64 -12.65 -1.21 14.19
CA ILE A 64 -12.30 0.22 14.15
C ILE A 64 -13.10 1.01 15.19
N GLU A 65 -14.41 0.77 15.31
CA GLU A 65 -15.26 1.48 16.27
C GLU A 65 -14.84 1.20 17.72
N ASP A 66 -14.53 -0.05 18.06
CA ASP A 66 -14.05 -0.45 19.38
C ASP A 66 -12.70 0.21 19.71
N LEU A 67 -11.74 0.15 18.79
CA LEU A 67 -10.42 0.78 18.95
C LEU A 67 -10.52 2.31 19.04
N ALA A 68 -11.43 2.94 18.30
CA ALA A 68 -11.64 4.37 18.36
C ALA A 68 -12.16 4.81 19.75
N GLY A 69 -12.84 3.92 20.49
CA GLY A 69 -13.20 4.15 21.88
C GLY A 69 -12.01 4.46 22.79
N LEU A 70 -10.80 3.99 22.45
CA LEU A 70 -9.58 4.28 23.21
C LEU A 70 -9.07 5.71 23.02
N VAL A 71 -9.45 6.39 21.93
CA VAL A 71 -9.03 7.78 21.64
C VAL A 71 -10.12 8.80 21.95
N ILE A 72 -11.35 8.38 22.24
CA ILE A 72 -12.39 9.31 22.70
C ILE A 72 -11.95 9.93 24.03
N GLY A 73 -11.93 11.26 24.06
CA GLY A 73 -11.52 12.05 25.21
C GLY A 73 -10.05 12.47 25.22
N SER A 74 -9.19 11.91 24.36
CA SER A 74 -7.84 12.43 24.16
C SER A 74 -7.87 13.71 23.33
N THR A 75 -6.75 14.42 23.34
CA THR A 75 -6.58 15.67 22.59
C THR A 75 -5.67 15.46 21.38
N LEU A 76 -5.84 16.32 20.38
CA LEU A 76 -4.93 16.37 19.23
C LEU A 76 -3.51 16.73 19.70
N GLU A 77 -3.38 17.65 20.66
CA GLU A 77 -2.10 18.10 21.19
C GLU A 77 -1.27 16.93 21.77
N GLU A 78 -1.91 16.03 22.53
CA GLU A 78 -1.27 14.80 23.03
C GLU A 78 -0.74 13.90 21.90
N PHE A 79 -1.41 13.88 20.74
CA PHE A 79 -0.97 13.12 19.58
C PHE A 79 0.17 13.82 18.84
N THR A 80 0.10 15.15 18.67
CA THR A 80 1.15 15.92 17.98
C THR A 80 2.46 16.00 18.76
N GLU A 81 2.42 15.84 20.08
CA GLU A 81 3.62 15.77 20.93
C GLU A 81 4.39 14.45 20.76
N ASP A 82 3.67 13.32 20.68
CA ASP A 82 4.26 11.98 20.55
C ASP A 82 3.27 11.01 19.87
N PRO A 83 3.26 10.95 18.52
CA PRO A 83 2.40 10.03 17.77
C PRO A 83 2.66 8.56 18.11
N LEU A 84 3.91 8.22 18.47
CA LEU A 84 4.32 6.85 18.80
C LEU A 84 3.68 6.35 20.10
N LYS A 85 3.35 7.25 21.03
CA LYS A 85 2.59 6.91 22.25
C LYS A 85 1.22 6.32 21.93
N LEU A 86 0.46 6.96 21.03
CA LEU A 86 -0.83 6.42 20.60
C LEU A 86 -0.64 5.13 19.79
N TYR A 87 0.32 5.11 18.86
CA TYR A 87 0.67 3.91 18.11
C TYR A 87 0.88 2.70 19.03
N ARG A 88 1.75 2.82 20.05
CA ARG A 88 2.03 1.74 21.00
C ARG A 88 0.81 1.40 21.85
N ARG A 89 0.02 2.39 22.26
CA ARG A 89 -1.21 2.13 23.02
C ARG A 89 -2.19 1.24 22.25
N LEU A 90 -2.29 1.40 20.93
CA LEU A 90 -3.12 0.55 20.07
C LEU A 90 -2.42 -0.79 19.78
N ILE A 91 -1.23 -0.74 19.19
CA ILE A 91 -0.49 -1.91 18.67
C ILE A 91 -0.02 -2.87 19.76
N ASP A 92 0.27 -2.36 20.96
CA ASP A 92 0.65 -3.15 22.14
C ASP A 92 -0.48 -3.31 23.15
N HIS A 93 -1.73 -3.07 22.76
CA HIS A 93 -2.83 -3.27 23.68
C HIS A 93 -2.77 -4.69 24.26
N HIS A 94 -2.60 -4.81 25.57
CA HIS A 94 -2.19 -6.02 26.28
C HIS A 94 -3.07 -7.27 26.04
N GLN A 95 -4.31 -7.09 25.58
CA GLN A 95 -5.21 -8.19 25.18
C GLN A 95 -5.27 -8.34 23.65
N LEU A 96 -5.64 -7.25 22.96
CA LEU A 96 -5.81 -7.23 21.50
C LEU A 96 -4.52 -7.50 20.71
N ARG A 97 -3.33 -7.31 21.30
CA ARG A 97 -2.06 -7.72 20.68
C ARG A 97 -2.03 -9.21 20.33
N TRP A 98 -2.84 -10.06 20.97
CA TRP A 98 -2.99 -11.46 20.56
C TRP A 98 -3.54 -11.62 19.12
N LEU A 99 -4.15 -10.58 18.56
CA LEU A 99 -4.72 -10.51 17.20
C LEU A 99 -3.83 -9.70 16.22
N HIS A 100 -2.57 -9.44 16.57
CA HIS A 100 -1.66 -8.36 16.11
C HIS A 100 -1.63 -7.90 14.65
N ASP A 101 -1.91 -8.76 13.67
CA ASP A 101 -1.67 -8.50 12.25
C ASP A 101 -2.94 -8.67 11.40
N GLY A 102 -2.89 -8.27 10.13
CA GLY A 102 -4.06 -8.30 9.25
C GLY A 102 -5.13 -7.33 9.71
N VAL A 103 -6.37 -7.82 9.90
CA VAL A 103 -7.55 -6.98 10.20
C VAL A 103 -7.35 -6.06 11.41
N PHE A 104 -6.70 -6.55 12.48
CA PHE A 104 -6.44 -5.73 13.67
C PHE A 104 -5.49 -4.57 13.38
N ARG A 105 -4.36 -4.85 12.70
CA ARG A 105 -3.36 -3.83 12.38
C ARG A 105 -3.92 -2.77 11.42
N MET A 106 -4.74 -3.20 10.46
CA MET A 106 -5.51 -2.30 9.58
C MET A 106 -6.47 -1.41 10.38
N ALA A 107 -7.20 -1.98 11.35
CA ALA A 107 -8.11 -1.22 12.20
C ALA A 107 -7.37 -0.19 13.07
N CYS A 108 -6.18 -0.53 13.59
CA CYS A 108 -5.29 0.43 14.26
C CYS A 108 -4.83 1.53 13.30
N GLY A 109 -4.49 1.15 12.06
CA GLY A 109 -4.12 2.07 10.99
C GLY A 109 -5.22 3.07 10.66
N ALA A 110 -6.49 2.67 10.72
CA ALA A 110 -7.62 3.60 10.57
C ALA A 110 -7.57 4.72 11.61
N VAL A 111 -7.48 4.37 12.90
CA VAL A 111 -7.43 5.35 13.99
C VAL A 111 -6.22 6.26 13.85
N LEU A 112 -5.04 5.70 13.56
CA LEU A 112 -3.80 6.48 13.40
C LEU A 112 -3.88 7.43 12.20
N ASN A 113 -4.34 6.95 11.04
CA ASN A 113 -4.50 7.79 9.85
C ASN A 113 -5.53 8.91 10.07
N ALA A 114 -6.61 8.65 10.81
CA ALA A 114 -7.59 9.68 11.13
C ALA A 114 -7.00 10.78 12.04
N MET A 115 -6.09 10.42 12.95
CA MET A 115 -5.37 11.39 13.78
C MET A 115 -4.35 12.21 12.97
N TRP A 116 -3.63 11.57 12.04
CA TRP A 116 -2.73 12.27 11.10
C TRP A 116 -3.48 13.22 10.17
N ASP A 117 -4.64 12.80 9.64
CA ASP A 117 -5.51 13.66 8.84
C ASP A 117 -6.06 14.84 9.66
N LEU A 118 -6.47 14.61 10.91
CA LEU A 118 -6.91 15.68 11.81
C LEU A 118 -5.79 16.70 12.06
N TRP A 119 -4.56 16.24 12.26
CA TRP A 119 -3.40 17.12 12.44
C TRP A 119 -3.11 17.94 11.16
N ALA A 120 -3.09 17.29 10.00
CA ALA A 120 -2.88 17.99 8.74
C ALA A 120 -3.93 19.10 8.52
N LYS A 121 -5.21 18.80 8.82
CA LYS A 121 -6.31 19.77 8.77
C LYS A 121 -6.17 20.90 9.79
N SER A 122 -5.70 20.64 11.01
CA SER A 122 -5.50 21.70 12.01
C SER A 122 -4.41 22.70 11.61
N GLU A 123 -3.40 22.22 10.87
CA GLU A 123 -2.33 23.04 10.30
C GLU A 123 -2.70 23.68 8.95
N GLY A 124 -3.86 23.35 8.38
CA GLY A 124 -4.27 23.81 7.05
C GLY A 124 -3.38 23.29 5.92
N LYS A 125 -2.76 22.11 6.09
CA LYS A 125 -1.82 21.50 5.14
C LYS A 125 -2.37 20.20 4.56
N PRO A 126 -2.03 19.84 3.32
CA PRO A 126 -2.15 18.46 2.88
C PRO A 126 -1.17 17.56 3.67
N LEU A 127 -1.53 16.31 3.90
CA LEU A 127 -0.74 15.40 4.76
C LEU A 127 0.71 15.24 4.30
N TRP A 128 0.97 15.13 2.99
CA TRP A 128 2.34 15.02 2.48
C TRP A 128 3.20 16.22 2.88
N LYS A 129 2.62 17.43 2.88
CA LYS A 129 3.33 18.66 3.24
C LYS A 129 3.55 18.73 4.75
N LEU A 130 2.56 18.30 5.55
CA LEU A 130 2.76 18.16 6.99
C LEU A 130 3.97 17.26 7.28
N LEU A 131 4.03 16.07 6.66
CA LEU A 131 5.12 15.11 6.89
C LEU A 131 6.48 15.64 6.42
N VAL A 132 6.52 16.31 5.27
CA VAL A 132 7.71 16.97 4.77
C VAL A 132 8.19 18.04 5.76
N ASP A 133 7.29 18.79 6.39
CA ASP A 133 7.62 19.85 7.35
C ASP A 133 8.09 19.37 8.73
N LEU A 134 7.95 18.08 9.05
CA LEU A 134 8.43 17.55 10.32
C LEU A 134 9.97 17.54 10.37
N GLU A 135 10.51 17.79 11.56
CA GLU A 135 11.94 17.63 11.80
C GLU A 135 12.34 16.15 11.69
N PRO A 136 13.50 15.82 11.11
CA PRO A 136 13.97 14.44 10.96
C PRO A 136 13.93 13.62 12.27
N GLU A 137 14.31 14.21 13.39
CA GLU A 137 14.29 13.57 14.71
C GLU A 137 12.87 13.22 15.14
N PHE A 138 11.89 14.07 14.80
CA PHE A 138 10.49 13.83 15.10
C PHE A 138 9.94 12.68 14.25
N VAL A 139 10.30 12.64 12.95
CA VAL A 139 9.94 11.53 12.04
C VAL A 139 10.49 10.20 12.58
N VAL A 140 11.77 10.16 12.94
CA VAL A 140 12.41 8.98 13.56
C VAL A 140 11.74 8.61 14.88
N GLY A 141 11.30 9.61 15.66
CA GLY A 141 10.54 9.43 16.90
C GLY A 141 9.14 8.85 16.70
N CYS A 142 8.56 8.95 15.50
CA CYS A 142 7.25 8.37 15.17
C CYS A 142 7.30 6.87 14.87
N ILE A 143 8.50 6.29 14.69
CA ILE A 143 8.71 4.90 14.25
C ILE A 143 8.93 3.98 15.46
N ASP A 144 8.26 2.83 15.46
CA ASP A 144 8.53 1.77 16.43
C ASP A 144 9.69 0.88 15.98
N TRP A 145 10.89 1.20 16.45
CA TRP A 145 12.13 0.51 16.07
C TRP A 145 12.26 -0.95 16.55
N ARG A 146 11.26 -1.47 17.29
CA ARG A 146 11.28 -2.87 17.71
C ARG A 146 11.22 -3.77 16.48
N ASN A 147 12.18 -4.69 16.38
CA ASN A 147 12.34 -5.64 15.27
C ASN A 147 12.82 -5.05 13.93
N LEU A 148 13.25 -3.78 13.90
CA LEU A 148 13.78 -3.13 12.68
C LEU A 148 15.29 -2.88 12.74
N LYS A 149 15.85 -2.73 13.94
CA LYS A 149 17.26 -2.35 14.19
C LYS A 149 18.32 -3.28 13.60
N ASP A 150 17.96 -4.51 13.27
CA ASP A 150 18.89 -5.44 12.61
C ASP A 150 19.01 -5.19 11.10
N ALA A 151 18.20 -4.30 10.54
CA ALA A 151 18.24 -3.88 9.14
C ALA A 151 18.45 -2.37 8.97
N LEU A 152 17.83 -1.56 9.83
CA LEU A 152 17.96 -0.10 9.85
C LEU A 152 17.86 0.42 11.29
N THR A 153 18.87 1.14 11.74
CA THR A 153 18.89 1.79 13.05
C THR A 153 18.26 3.19 13.00
N PRO A 154 17.77 3.71 14.15
CA PRO A 154 17.28 5.10 14.22
C PRO A 154 18.32 6.13 13.77
N GLU A 155 19.60 5.87 14.06
CA GLU A 155 20.71 6.74 13.70
C GLU A 155 20.94 6.76 12.18
N GLU A 156 20.95 5.60 11.52
CA GLU A 156 21.03 5.48 10.05
C GLU A 156 19.81 6.13 9.37
N ALA A 157 18.60 5.91 9.90
CA ALA A 157 17.39 6.55 9.38
C ALA A 157 17.45 8.08 9.49
N LEU A 158 17.98 8.60 10.60
CA LEU A 158 18.19 10.03 10.79
C LEU A 158 19.20 10.60 9.80
N GLU A 159 20.27 9.86 9.50
CA GLU A 159 21.25 10.24 8.46
C GLU A 159 20.59 10.32 7.08
N ILE A 160 19.79 9.31 6.68
CA ILE A 160 19.04 9.31 5.43
C ILE A 160 18.15 10.56 5.31
N LEU A 161 17.41 10.90 6.38
CA LEU A 161 16.50 12.04 6.37
C LEU A 161 17.24 13.39 6.32
N ARG A 162 18.41 13.50 6.95
CA ARG A 162 19.21 14.73 6.94
C ARG A 162 19.96 14.96 5.63
N GLU A 163 20.31 13.89 4.94
CA GLU A 163 20.94 13.95 3.61
C GLU A 163 19.93 14.28 2.50
N ALA A 164 18.63 14.19 2.78
CA ALA A 164 17.58 14.46 1.81
C ALA A 164 17.58 15.94 1.38
N ASN A 165 17.59 16.19 0.07
CA ASN A 165 17.47 17.54 -0.50
C ASN A 165 15.99 17.97 -0.55
N LYS A 166 15.40 18.15 0.65
CA LYS A 166 13.96 18.36 0.85
C LYS A 166 13.42 19.57 0.06
N GLU A 167 14.10 20.71 0.13
CA GLU A 167 13.61 21.96 -0.49
C GLU A 167 13.56 21.86 -2.02
N GLU A 168 14.62 21.35 -2.65
CA GLU A 168 14.65 21.16 -4.11
C GLU A 168 13.60 20.14 -4.56
N ARG A 169 13.48 19.02 -3.85
CA ARG A 169 12.51 17.97 -4.17
C ARG A 169 11.07 18.40 -3.97
N GLU A 170 10.80 19.20 -2.93
CA GLU A 170 9.48 19.77 -2.71
C GLU A 170 9.10 20.74 -3.84
N GLN A 171 10.03 21.60 -4.25
CA GLN A 171 9.81 22.52 -5.37
C GLN A 171 9.54 21.75 -6.67
N GLU A 172 10.39 20.76 -6.99
CA GLU A 172 10.23 19.91 -8.17
C GLU A 172 8.86 19.22 -8.18
N MET A 173 8.52 18.49 -7.11
CA MET A 173 7.27 17.73 -7.02
C MET A 173 6.02 18.61 -6.99
N SER A 174 6.12 19.85 -6.50
CA SER A 174 5.00 20.81 -6.53
C SER A 174 4.67 21.27 -7.95
N GLU A 175 5.63 21.21 -8.87
CA GLU A 175 5.44 21.58 -10.28
C GLU A 175 5.02 20.38 -11.13
N ILE A 176 5.71 19.23 -11.00
CA ILE A 176 5.52 18.08 -11.91
C ILE A 176 4.63 16.97 -11.35
N GLY A 177 4.47 16.90 -10.02
CA GLY A 177 3.78 15.81 -9.34
C GLY A 177 4.51 14.45 -9.42
N PRO A 178 4.01 13.42 -8.71
CA PRO A 178 4.59 12.08 -8.77
C PRO A 178 4.23 11.40 -10.10
N LYS A 179 5.16 10.56 -10.61
CA LYS A 179 4.83 9.63 -11.70
C LYS A 179 3.77 8.63 -11.26
N ALA A 180 2.82 8.35 -12.14
CA ALA A 180 1.76 7.37 -11.94
C ALA A 180 1.77 6.31 -13.06
N TYR A 181 1.24 5.13 -12.76
CA TYR A 181 0.99 4.06 -13.73
C TYR A 181 -0.46 3.60 -13.64
N CYS A 182 -0.96 2.94 -14.67
CA CYS A 182 -2.35 2.46 -14.71
C CYS A 182 -2.44 0.93 -14.75
N THR A 183 -3.27 0.34 -13.88
CA THR A 183 -3.69 -1.05 -14.03
C THR A 183 -4.84 -1.11 -15.04
N ALA A 184 -4.52 -1.31 -16.31
CA ALA A 184 -5.46 -1.22 -17.43
C ALA A 184 -5.98 -2.58 -17.93
N GLY A 185 -5.53 -3.70 -17.34
CA GLY A 185 -5.81 -5.06 -17.83
C GLY A 185 -6.54 -5.95 -16.82
N TRP A 186 -7.67 -5.50 -16.27
CA TRP A 186 -8.56 -6.33 -15.45
C TRP A 186 -9.07 -7.52 -16.26
N LEU A 187 -9.13 -8.71 -15.66
CA LEU A 187 -9.47 -9.96 -16.35
C LEU A 187 -10.88 -9.97 -16.97
N GLY A 188 -11.81 -9.16 -16.44
CA GLY A 188 -13.20 -9.08 -16.93
C GLY A 188 -13.43 -8.15 -18.14
N LEU A 189 -12.43 -7.38 -18.58
CA LEU A 189 -12.60 -6.40 -19.66
C LEU A 189 -12.35 -6.99 -21.06
N SER A 190 -13.07 -6.48 -22.06
CA SER A 190 -12.80 -6.81 -23.47
C SER A 190 -11.52 -6.15 -23.99
N ASP A 191 -10.86 -6.79 -24.95
CA ASP A 191 -9.67 -6.25 -25.62
C ASP A 191 -9.89 -4.82 -26.15
N GLN A 192 -11.05 -4.55 -26.75
CA GLN A 192 -11.37 -3.22 -27.28
C GLN A 192 -11.42 -2.16 -26.17
N THR A 193 -12.04 -2.49 -25.03
CA THR A 193 -12.11 -1.60 -23.86
C THR A 193 -10.72 -1.31 -23.30
N ILE A 194 -9.84 -2.32 -23.26
CA ILE A 194 -8.45 -2.17 -22.81
C ILE A 194 -7.69 -1.22 -23.76
N LEU A 195 -7.79 -1.43 -25.08
CA LEU A 195 -7.12 -0.58 -26.07
C LEU A 195 -7.56 0.88 -25.99
N ASP A 196 -8.87 1.12 -25.88
CA ASP A 196 -9.41 2.48 -25.82
C ASP A 196 -8.95 3.19 -24.53
N THR A 197 -8.88 2.46 -23.41
CA THR A 197 -8.34 2.97 -22.15
C THR A 197 -6.87 3.32 -22.26
N VAL A 198 -6.06 2.40 -22.81
CA VAL A 198 -4.61 2.60 -23.00
C VAL A 198 -4.34 3.82 -23.88
N ARG A 199 -4.99 3.92 -25.05
CA ARG A 199 -4.80 5.04 -25.97
C ARG A 199 -5.15 6.37 -25.32
N LYS A 200 -6.31 6.44 -24.66
CA LYS A 200 -6.74 7.63 -23.94
C LYS A 200 -5.74 8.05 -22.86
N LEU A 201 -5.18 7.11 -22.12
CA LEU A 201 -4.19 7.42 -21.08
C LEU A 201 -2.84 7.85 -21.67
N GLN A 202 -2.40 7.24 -22.77
CA GLN A 202 -1.20 7.65 -23.49
C GLN A 202 -1.34 9.09 -24.03
N GLU A 203 -2.52 9.48 -24.52
CA GLU A 203 -2.81 10.87 -24.93
C GLU A 203 -2.68 11.87 -23.76
N THR A 204 -2.86 11.41 -22.52
CA THR A 204 -2.65 12.22 -21.30
C THR A 204 -1.24 12.12 -20.73
N GLY A 205 -0.32 11.39 -21.38
CA GLY A 205 1.09 11.27 -20.98
C GLY A 205 1.44 10.09 -20.09
N PHE A 206 0.53 9.11 -19.89
CA PHE A 206 0.87 7.88 -19.17
C PHE A 206 1.83 7.00 -19.99
N ASP A 207 2.89 6.53 -19.33
CA ASP A 207 3.96 5.74 -19.94
C ASP A 207 4.12 4.32 -19.35
N SER A 208 3.25 3.97 -18.40
CA SER A 208 3.42 2.79 -17.54
C SER A 208 2.10 2.08 -17.28
N PHE A 209 2.05 0.77 -17.56
CA PHE A 209 0.82 -0.01 -17.47
C PHE A 209 1.02 -1.39 -16.82
N LYS A 210 0.02 -1.86 -16.07
CA LYS A 210 0.00 -3.16 -15.39
C LYS A 210 -1.15 -4.05 -15.86
N VAL A 211 -0.87 -5.35 -16.01
CA VAL A 211 -1.82 -6.37 -16.50
C VAL A 211 -1.90 -7.59 -15.55
N LYS A 212 -3.11 -8.08 -15.26
CA LYS A 212 -3.36 -9.12 -14.23
C LYS A 212 -3.17 -10.57 -14.72
N VAL A 213 -2.10 -11.29 -14.40
CA VAL A 213 -1.83 -12.68 -14.85
C VAL A 213 -2.22 -13.70 -13.76
N GLY A 214 -2.03 -15.01 -13.97
CA GLY A 214 -2.16 -16.00 -12.89
C GLY A 214 -2.74 -17.34 -13.29
N MET A 215 -3.80 -17.35 -14.11
CA MET A 215 -4.68 -18.52 -14.19
C MET A 215 -4.21 -19.57 -15.19
N ASN A 216 -3.85 -19.15 -16.41
CA ASN A 216 -3.46 -20.06 -17.48
C ASN A 216 -2.28 -19.48 -18.22
N LEU A 217 -1.19 -20.24 -18.32
CA LEU A 217 0.06 -19.77 -18.93
C LEU A 217 -0.11 -19.27 -20.37
N ASN A 218 -0.89 -19.96 -21.20
CA ASN A 218 -1.07 -19.57 -22.60
C ASN A 218 -1.87 -18.27 -22.71
N ASP A 219 -2.90 -18.12 -21.89
CA ASP A 219 -3.73 -16.92 -21.85
C ASP A 219 -2.94 -15.73 -21.27
N ASP A 220 -2.12 -15.97 -20.25
CA ASP A 220 -1.22 -14.97 -19.67
C ASP A 220 -0.23 -14.45 -20.71
N VAL A 221 0.47 -15.36 -21.40
CA VAL A 221 1.42 -15.01 -22.48
C VAL A 221 0.72 -14.26 -23.60
N ALA A 222 -0.46 -14.70 -24.03
CA ALA A 222 -1.24 -14.02 -25.07
C ALA A 222 -1.61 -12.60 -24.66
N ARG A 223 -2.04 -12.40 -23.40
CA ARG A 223 -2.46 -11.10 -22.90
C ARG A 223 -1.30 -10.15 -22.64
N ILE A 224 -0.16 -10.64 -22.13
CA ILE A 224 1.06 -9.82 -22.03
C ILE A 224 1.51 -9.37 -23.42
N LYS A 225 1.51 -10.29 -24.40
CA LYS A 225 1.85 -9.97 -25.79
C LYS A 225 0.93 -8.90 -26.35
N PHE A 226 -0.38 -9.07 -26.22
CA PHE A 226 -1.37 -8.09 -26.65
C PHE A 226 -1.12 -6.71 -26.02
N MET A 227 -0.89 -6.66 -24.70
CA MET A 227 -0.64 -5.39 -24.01
C MET A 227 0.66 -4.73 -24.49
N ARG A 228 1.73 -5.51 -24.69
CA ARG A 228 3.01 -5.02 -25.22
C ARG A 228 2.85 -4.44 -26.63
N GLU A 229 2.11 -5.12 -27.50
CA GLU A 229 1.80 -4.62 -28.85
C GLU A 229 0.96 -3.33 -28.81
N ALA A 230 0.03 -3.22 -27.84
CA ALA A 230 -0.82 -2.05 -27.68
C ALA A 230 -0.06 -0.80 -27.21
N ILE A 231 0.81 -0.94 -26.20
CA ILE A 231 1.51 0.22 -25.61
C ILE A 231 2.79 0.58 -26.38
N GLY A 232 3.39 -0.38 -27.10
CA GLY A 232 4.66 -0.22 -27.81
C GLY A 232 5.88 -0.69 -26.99
N PRO A 233 7.06 -0.77 -27.61
CA PRO A 233 8.27 -1.34 -27.00
C PRO A 233 8.88 -0.45 -25.91
N ASP A 234 8.71 0.87 -25.98
CA ASP A 234 9.39 1.82 -25.11
C ASP A 234 8.65 2.08 -23.78
N GLN A 235 7.40 1.65 -23.67
CA GLN A 235 6.56 1.90 -22.48
C GLN A 235 6.82 0.86 -21.40
N SER A 236 6.65 1.24 -20.13
CA SER A 236 6.80 0.30 -19.01
C SER A 236 5.60 -0.66 -18.94
N LEU A 237 5.89 -1.96 -18.89
CA LEU A 237 4.88 -3.00 -18.70
C LEU A 237 5.18 -3.80 -17.44
N MET A 238 4.15 -4.02 -16.65
CA MET A 238 4.22 -4.78 -15.42
C MET A 238 3.14 -5.86 -15.42
N VAL A 239 3.38 -6.94 -14.70
CA VAL A 239 2.39 -8.01 -14.51
C VAL A 239 2.14 -8.24 -13.03
N ASP A 240 0.96 -8.73 -12.68
CA ASP A 240 0.55 -8.97 -11.30
C ASP A 240 -0.27 -10.26 -11.22
N ALA A 241 0.19 -11.20 -10.39
CA ALA A 241 -0.41 -12.53 -10.25
C ALA A 241 -1.23 -12.69 -8.95
N ASN A 242 -1.29 -11.67 -8.11
CA ASN A 242 -2.09 -11.63 -6.87
C ASN A 242 -1.96 -12.88 -5.98
N GLN A 243 -0.73 -13.39 -5.81
CA GLN A 243 -0.35 -14.50 -4.92
C GLN A 243 -0.81 -15.90 -5.40
N PHE A 244 -1.19 -16.05 -6.67
CA PHE A 244 -1.89 -17.25 -7.15
C PHE A 244 -1.06 -18.54 -7.13
N TRP A 245 0.25 -18.44 -7.32
CA TRP A 245 1.11 -19.61 -7.50
C TRP A 245 1.88 -20.01 -6.23
N GLY A 246 2.32 -21.28 -6.20
CA GLY A 246 3.50 -21.67 -5.43
C GLY A 246 4.79 -21.41 -6.20
N VAL A 247 5.95 -21.45 -5.51
CA VAL A 247 7.26 -21.12 -6.09
C VAL A 247 7.57 -21.85 -7.41
N GLY A 248 7.33 -23.16 -7.49
CA GLY A 248 7.63 -23.95 -8.70
C GLY A 248 6.79 -23.54 -9.91
N GLU A 249 5.50 -23.26 -9.69
CA GLU A 249 4.59 -22.80 -10.74
C GLU A 249 4.91 -21.37 -11.16
N ALA A 250 5.20 -20.49 -10.20
CA ALA A 250 5.67 -19.13 -10.46
C ALA A 250 6.90 -19.13 -11.37
N LYS A 251 7.90 -19.99 -11.11
CA LYS A 251 9.07 -20.13 -12.00
C LYS A 251 8.68 -20.52 -13.41
N SER A 252 7.79 -21.50 -13.56
CA SER A 252 7.32 -21.96 -14.87
C SER A 252 6.61 -20.84 -15.65
N HIS A 253 5.76 -20.06 -14.99
CA HIS A 253 5.05 -18.95 -15.62
C HIS A 253 6.01 -17.81 -15.99
N VAL A 254 6.78 -17.33 -15.01
CA VAL A 254 7.63 -16.15 -15.14
C VAL A 254 8.74 -16.34 -16.17
N GLU A 255 9.25 -17.57 -16.36
CA GLU A 255 10.22 -17.87 -17.42
C GLU A 255 9.68 -17.57 -18.83
N ASN A 256 8.38 -17.80 -19.06
CA ASN A 256 7.74 -17.50 -20.34
C ASN A 256 7.46 -16.00 -20.53
N TYR A 257 7.65 -15.16 -19.51
CA TYR A 257 7.39 -13.72 -19.58
C TYR A 257 8.62 -12.91 -19.99
N ARG A 258 9.83 -13.51 -19.98
CA ARG A 258 11.09 -12.86 -20.36
C ARG A 258 11.06 -12.08 -21.69
N PRO A 259 10.41 -12.57 -22.76
CA PRO A 259 10.44 -11.88 -24.05
C PRO A 259 9.73 -10.52 -24.09
N PHE A 260 8.95 -10.17 -23.06
CA PHE A 260 8.06 -8.99 -23.11
C PHE A 260 8.65 -7.71 -22.50
N GLY A 261 9.90 -7.75 -22.02
CA GLY A 261 10.58 -6.59 -21.45
C GLY A 261 9.81 -5.99 -20.29
N LEU A 262 9.45 -6.84 -19.31
CA LEU A 262 8.73 -6.38 -18.13
C LEU A 262 9.62 -5.52 -17.23
N LYS A 263 8.99 -4.63 -16.46
CA LYS A 263 9.63 -3.84 -15.41
C LYS A 263 9.58 -4.56 -14.06
N TRP A 264 8.43 -5.16 -13.72
CA TRP A 264 8.31 -6.05 -12.57
C TRP A 264 7.28 -7.17 -12.76
N VAL A 265 7.43 -8.20 -11.93
CA VAL A 265 6.43 -9.24 -11.68
C VAL A 265 5.94 -9.11 -10.24
N GLU A 266 4.66 -8.79 -10.07
CA GLU A 266 4.04 -8.50 -8.79
C GLU A 266 3.29 -9.69 -8.23
N GLU A 267 3.44 -9.88 -6.92
CA GLU A 267 2.80 -10.93 -6.13
C GLU A 267 2.74 -12.30 -6.82
N PRO A 268 3.86 -12.88 -7.32
CA PRO A 268 3.83 -14.20 -7.96
C PRO A 268 3.42 -15.32 -7.00
N ILE A 269 3.72 -15.17 -5.72
CA ILE A 269 3.48 -16.15 -4.66
C ILE A 269 2.90 -15.46 -3.42
N ALA A 270 2.54 -16.26 -2.41
CA ALA A 270 2.05 -15.78 -1.13
C ALA A 270 2.92 -14.66 -0.54
N ARG A 271 2.26 -13.58 -0.12
CA ARG A 271 2.87 -12.36 0.47
C ARG A 271 3.78 -12.58 1.67
N ASP A 272 3.62 -13.70 2.38
CA ASP A 272 4.36 -14.07 3.58
C ASP A 272 5.49 -15.07 3.29
N ASP A 273 5.60 -15.58 2.06
CA ASP A 273 6.67 -16.49 1.64
C ASP A 273 7.94 -15.72 1.24
N VAL A 274 8.56 -15.06 2.21
CA VAL A 274 9.80 -14.29 2.00
C VAL A 274 10.91 -15.16 1.38
N LEU A 275 11.05 -16.41 1.83
CA LEU A 275 12.08 -17.31 1.32
C LEU A 275 11.80 -17.71 -0.14
N GLY A 276 10.53 -17.89 -0.50
CA GLY A 276 10.13 -18.07 -1.89
C GLY A 276 10.48 -16.87 -2.76
N TYR A 277 10.29 -15.63 -2.28
CA TYR A 277 10.71 -14.43 -3.01
C TYR A 277 12.23 -14.38 -3.19
N VAL A 278 13.02 -14.73 -2.17
CA VAL A 278 14.48 -14.81 -2.28
C VAL A 278 14.87 -15.84 -3.35
N GLU A 279 14.25 -17.02 -3.33
CA GLU A 279 14.52 -18.06 -4.33
C GLU A 279 14.15 -17.61 -5.75
N LEU A 280 13.03 -16.92 -5.92
CA LEU A 280 12.62 -16.35 -7.20
C LEU A 280 13.60 -15.27 -7.67
N SER A 281 13.96 -14.32 -6.81
CA SER A 281 14.93 -13.25 -7.11
C SER A 281 16.25 -13.84 -7.61
N GLU A 282 16.81 -14.83 -6.90
CA GLU A 282 18.04 -15.52 -7.31
C GLU A 282 17.89 -16.30 -8.63
N THR A 283 16.74 -16.94 -8.84
CA THR A 283 16.45 -17.68 -10.09
C THR A 283 16.38 -16.75 -11.30
N PHE A 284 15.85 -15.54 -11.12
CA PHE A 284 15.61 -14.58 -12.19
C PHE A 284 16.57 -13.38 -12.18
N LYS A 285 17.71 -13.46 -11.49
CA LYS A 285 18.68 -12.36 -11.38
C LYS A 285 19.19 -11.77 -12.70
N ASP A 286 19.17 -12.56 -13.78
CA ASP A 286 19.59 -12.14 -15.13
C ASP A 286 18.40 -11.67 -16.00
N ALA A 287 17.19 -11.57 -15.43
CA ALA A 287 16.02 -11.04 -16.10
C ALA A 287 16.06 -9.51 -16.20
N SER A 288 15.25 -8.94 -17.10
CA SER A 288 15.11 -7.48 -17.23
C SER A 288 14.17 -6.86 -16.18
N PHE A 289 13.55 -7.68 -15.35
CA PHE A 289 12.53 -7.29 -14.37
C PHE A 289 12.97 -7.73 -12.97
N ASP A 290 12.42 -7.06 -11.97
CA ASP A 290 12.49 -7.49 -10.57
C ASP A 290 11.13 -7.98 -10.06
N PHE A 291 11.11 -8.57 -8.88
CA PHE A 291 9.86 -8.86 -8.18
C PHE A 291 9.34 -7.65 -7.40
N ALA A 292 8.02 -7.54 -7.35
CA ALA A 292 7.30 -6.55 -6.55
C ALA A 292 6.35 -7.24 -5.57
N CYS A 293 6.23 -6.69 -4.36
CA CYS A 293 5.33 -7.19 -3.32
C CYS A 293 5.06 -6.07 -2.30
N GLY A 294 3.91 -6.14 -1.63
CA GLY A 294 3.67 -5.37 -0.42
C GLY A 294 2.22 -4.98 -0.12
N GLU A 295 1.31 -4.99 -1.10
CA GLU A 295 -0.08 -4.55 -0.91
C GLU A 295 -0.81 -5.32 0.21
N HIS A 296 -0.41 -6.57 0.44
CA HIS A 296 -0.92 -7.40 1.53
C HIS A 296 0.12 -7.70 2.63
N ALA A 297 1.35 -7.19 2.53
CA ALA A 297 2.37 -7.43 3.55
C ALA A 297 1.91 -6.94 4.93
N ALA A 298 1.98 -7.82 5.91
CA ALA A 298 1.23 -7.67 7.15
C ALA A 298 1.78 -6.57 8.07
N SER A 299 3.09 -6.29 8.02
CA SER A 299 3.76 -5.37 8.93
C SER A 299 5.12 -4.93 8.39
N PRO A 300 5.73 -3.87 8.96
CA PRO A 300 7.09 -3.45 8.63
C PRO A 300 8.14 -4.57 8.78
N VAL A 301 7.90 -5.58 9.62
CA VAL A 301 8.81 -6.71 9.80
C VAL A 301 8.86 -7.63 8.58
N ILE A 302 7.75 -7.77 7.83
CA ILE A 302 7.74 -8.52 6.57
C ILE A 302 8.50 -7.74 5.49
N PHE A 303 8.23 -6.45 5.36
CA PHE A 303 8.97 -5.57 4.45
C PHE A 303 10.47 -5.60 4.71
N LYS A 304 10.88 -5.48 5.99
CA LYS A 304 12.28 -5.62 6.41
C LYS A 304 12.91 -6.90 5.87
N GLN A 305 12.23 -8.04 6.00
CA GLN A 305 12.78 -9.32 5.56
C GLN A 305 12.87 -9.41 4.02
N LEU A 306 11.86 -8.92 3.30
CA LEU A 306 11.87 -8.86 1.83
C LEU A 306 13.03 -7.98 1.32
N LEU A 307 13.20 -6.78 1.88
CA LEU A 307 14.23 -5.83 1.48
C LEU A 307 15.64 -6.30 1.87
N LYS A 308 15.84 -6.70 3.13
CA LYS A 308 17.12 -7.21 3.63
C LYS A 308 17.56 -8.50 2.93
N GLY A 309 16.62 -9.30 2.46
CA GLY A 309 16.87 -10.51 1.69
C GLY A 309 17.17 -10.30 0.20
N GLY A 310 17.06 -9.05 -0.32
CA GLY A 310 17.15 -8.80 -1.77
C GLY A 310 16.02 -9.49 -2.57
N ALA A 311 14.89 -9.72 -1.91
CA ALA A 311 13.81 -10.56 -2.43
C ALA A 311 12.92 -9.82 -3.45
N ILE A 312 12.92 -8.48 -3.39
CA ILE A 312 12.13 -7.60 -4.25
C ILE A 312 12.97 -6.40 -4.69
N GLY A 313 12.73 -5.91 -5.91
CA GLY A 313 13.26 -4.63 -6.41
C GLY A 313 12.27 -3.48 -6.27
N TYR A 314 10.97 -3.78 -6.12
CA TYR A 314 9.90 -2.79 -6.00
C TYR A 314 9.07 -3.06 -4.73
N CYS A 315 9.20 -2.15 -3.75
CA CYS A 315 8.44 -2.19 -2.50
C CYS A 315 7.09 -1.49 -2.66
N GLN A 316 5.99 -2.24 -2.49
CA GLN A 316 4.64 -1.72 -2.73
C GLN A 316 3.92 -1.48 -1.40
N ILE A 317 4.15 -0.33 -0.81
CA ILE A 317 3.43 0.08 0.40
C ILE A 317 1.94 0.29 0.13
N ASP A 318 1.11 -0.03 1.13
CA ASP A 318 -0.31 0.29 1.14
C ASP A 318 -0.63 1.15 2.37
N ALA A 319 -1.34 2.25 2.15
CA ALA A 319 -1.61 3.27 3.17
C ALA A 319 -2.54 2.79 4.31
N VAL A 320 -3.29 1.70 4.09
CA VAL A 320 -4.37 1.22 4.97
C VAL A 320 -4.27 -0.27 5.31
N ARG A 321 -3.27 -0.99 4.77
CA ARG A 321 -2.93 -2.38 5.12
C ARG A 321 -2.22 -2.48 6.46
N VAL A 322 -1.30 -1.55 6.72
CA VAL A 322 -0.47 -1.51 7.91
C VAL A 322 -1.04 -0.49 8.91
N ALA A 323 -0.36 -0.27 10.04
CA ALA A 323 -0.80 0.64 11.10
C ALA A 323 -0.57 2.12 10.74
N GLY A 324 -1.09 2.52 9.58
CA GLY A 324 -1.13 3.89 9.09
C GLY A 324 0.24 4.48 8.80
N VAL A 325 0.29 5.82 8.83
CA VAL A 325 1.49 6.61 8.47
C VAL A 325 2.74 6.18 9.26
N ASN A 326 2.61 5.80 10.54
CA ASN A 326 3.74 5.37 11.37
C ASN A 326 4.45 4.12 10.82
N ASP A 327 3.68 3.11 10.41
CA ASP A 327 4.26 1.92 9.79
C ASP A 327 4.83 2.24 8.40
N VAL A 328 4.12 3.06 7.62
CA VAL A 328 4.57 3.45 6.28
C VAL A 328 5.89 4.23 6.33
N MET A 329 6.05 5.15 7.29
CA MET A 329 7.31 5.87 7.53
C MET A 329 8.47 4.93 7.88
N ALA A 330 8.20 3.78 8.50
CA ALA A 330 9.22 2.80 8.85
C ALA A 330 9.64 1.92 7.66
N ILE A 331 8.79 1.82 6.63
CA ILE A 331 9.00 0.97 5.45
C ILE A 331 9.72 1.74 4.33
N ILE A 332 9.43 3.04 4.20
CA ILE A 332 10.09 3.99 3.29
C ILE A 332 11.50 4.29 3.81
#